data_AF-A0A9D1NSV8-F1
#
_entry.id   AF-A0A9D1NSV8-F1
#
_cell.length_a   1.000
_cell.length_b   1.000
_cell.length_c   1.000
_cell.angle_alpha   90.00
_cell.angle_beta   90.00
_cell.angle_gamma   90.00
#
_symmetry.space_group_name_H-M   'P 1'
#
loop_
_entity.id
_entity.type
_entity.pdbx_description
1 polymer ?
#
loop_
_entity_poly.entity_id
_entity_poly.type
_entity_poly.pdbx_seq_one_letter_code
_entity_poly.pdbx_strand_id
1 'polypeptide(L)'
;MKIKYPAGAAALAMVLFSGSMTEAFAAGVLVLAVLVFAEFLKNLLKPRLVQWSLWACVLIASGAVSACAFKWAWYALAWEMPPILWVMTFAVGLLAALQVLKWDMEADYGEMFWQTAVLWFFWILLAAAREFAAFGDVAGNHLADLDFMSSRFGDPIFGFLTGGLALAFANGVLKTTLPKGESLFIMVPAVIFAQPYVLDSLPEVAGLVITIAVPLVLFWSVRHYLRFSQPGRAYRNLPVEMLSMGLIYMILSIY
;
A
#
# COMPACT_ATOMS: atom_id res chain seq x y z
N MET A 1 -8.20 -20.68 1.72
CA MET A 1 -6.74 -20.73 1.94
C MET A 1 -6.37 -19.65 2.94
N LYS A 2 -5.39 -19.91 3.83
CA LYS A 2 -4.81 -18.84 4.66
C LYS A 2 -4.02 -17.91 3.72
N ILE A 3 -4.12 -16.60 3.92
CA ILE A 3 -3.44 -15.62 3.08
C ILE A 3 -1.95 -15.65 3.39
N LYS A 4 -1.14 -15.78 2.34
CA LYS A 4 0.32 -15.82 2.42
C LYS A 4 1.00 -14.66 1.66
N TYR A 5 0.25 -13.68 1.18
CA TYR A 5 0.83 -12.48 0.55
C TYR A 5 0.68 -11.24 1.44
N PRO A 6 1.62 -10.26 1.36
CA PRO A 6 1.70 -9.15 2.29
C PRO A 6 0.68 -8.05 1.97
N ALA A 7 -0.61 -8.33 2.16
CA ALA A 7 -1.69 -7.45 1.75
C ALA A 7 -1.58 -6.03 2.33
N GLY A 8 -1.15 -5.87 3.58
CA GLY A 8 -1.04 -4.54 4.19
C GLY A 8 0.13 -3.72 3.66
N ALA A 9 1.30 -4.34 3.52
CA ALA A 9 2.48 -3.68 2.97
C ALA A 9 2.30 -3.37 1.48
N ALA A 10 1.72 -4.30 0.72
CA ALA A 10 1.42 -4.11 -0.68
C ALA A 10 0.34 -3.03 -0.90
N ALA A 11 -0.70 -2.98 -0.07
CA ALA A 11 -1.71 -1.92 -0.13
C ALA A 11 -1.10 -0.53 0.08
N LEU A 12 -0.26 -0.37 1.10
CA LEU A 12 0.41 0.90 1.38
C LEU A 12 1.40 1.26 0.26
N ALA A 13 2.18 0.30 -0.22
CA ALA A 13 3.10 0.51 -1.34
C ALA A 13 2.37 0.84 -2.65
N MET A 14 1.21 0.24 -2.91
CA MET A 14 0.35 0.58 -4.06
C MET A 14 -0.10 2.03 -4.01
N VAL A 15 -0.52 2.54 -2.85
CA VAL A 15 -0.95 3.94 -2.72
C VAL A 15 0.22 4.89 -2.99
N LEU A 16 1.42 4.56 -2.50
CA LEU A 16 2.61 5.41 -2.61
C LEU A 16 3.29 5.37 -3.99
N PHE A 17 3.32 4.19 -4.63
CA PHE A 17 4.19 3.89 -5.78
C PHE A 17 3.42 3.32 -6.97
N SER A 18 2.27 3.91 -7.30
CA SER A 18 1.49 3.57 -8.49
C SER A 18 1.29 4.76 -9.43
N GLY A 19 2.12 5.80 -9.32
CA GLY A 19 2.11 6.93 -10.24
C GLY A 19 2.56 6.52 -11.65
N SER A 20 3.56 5.63 -11.72
CA SER A 20 4.09 5.08 -12.96
C SER A 20 4.21 3.55 -12.91
N MET A 21 4.23 2.92 -14.08
CA MET A 21 4.45 1.48 -14.24
C MET A 21 5.85 1.08 -13.74
N THR A 22 6.87 1.91 -13.96
CA THR A 22 8.26 1.66 -13.54
C THR A 22 8.39 1.68 -12.01
N GLU A 23 7.75 2.63 -11.33
CA GLU A 23 7.65 2.65 -9.86
C GLU A 23 6.95 1.42 -9.33
N ALA A 24 5.79 1.05 -9.90
CA ALA A 24 5.02 -0.11 -9.46
C ALA A 24 5.81 -1.42 -9.64
N PHE A 25 6.59 -1.53 -10.73
CA PHE A 25 7.46 -2.65 -10.98
C PHE A 25 8.56 -2.76 -9.90
N ALA A 26 9.32 -1.68 -9.67
CA ALA A 26 10.40 -1.66 -8.69
C ALA A 26 9.89 -1.87 -7.25
N ALA A 27 8.81 -1.18 -6.88
CA ALA A 27 8.21 -1.28 -5.55
C ALA A 27 7.70 -2.69 -5.25
N GLY A 28 7.09 -3.37 -6.23
CA GLY A 28 6.60 -4.73 -6.04
C GLY A 28 7.71 -5.75 -5.79
N VAL A 29 8.83 -5.67 -6.52
CA VAL A 29 10.01 -6.51 -6.27
C VAL A 29 10.57 -6.27 -4.87
N LEU A 30 10.63 -5.02 -4.44
CA LEU A 30 11.16 -4.66 -3.12
C LEU A 30 10.26 -5.11 -1.98
N VAL A 31 8.93 -4.97 -2.10
CA VAL A 31 7.98 -5.48 -1.10
C VAL A 31 8.14 -6.98 -0.93
N LEU A 32 8.31 -7.70 -2.04
CA LEU A 32 8.52 -9.15 -2.05
C LEU A 32 9.88 -9.52 -1.43
N ALA A 33 10.95 -8.79 -1.75
CA ALA A 33 12.26 -8.99 -1.13
C ALA A 33 12.23 -8.77 0.39
N VAL A 34 11.54 -7.72 0.86
CA VAL A 34 11.37 -7.42 2.29
C VAL A 34 10.55 -8.48 3.00
N LEU A 35 9.50 -9.01 2.36
CA LEU A 35 8.71 -10.12 2.89
C LEU A 35 9.57 -11.37 3.14
N VAL A 36 10.31 -11.79 2.10
CA VAL A 36 11.20 -12.95 2.17
C VAL A 36 12.29 -12.73 3.21
N PHE A 37 12.84 -11.52 3.29
CA PHE A 37 13.82 -11.16 4.31
C PHE A 37 13.25 -11.25 5.73
N ALA A 38 12.04 -10.74 5.96
CA ALA A 38 11.39 -10.79 7.26
C ALA A 38 11.12 -12.23 7.71
N GLU A 39 10.72 -13.11 6.79
CA GLU A 39 10.53 -14.53 7.06
C GLU A 39 11.86 -15.26 7.33
N PHE A 40 12.87 -15.03 6.49
CA PHE A 40 14.20 -15.57 6.70
C PHE A 40 14.76 -15.18 8.07
N LEU A 41 14.65 -13.91 8.43
CA LEU A 41 15.14 -13.38 9.69
C LEU A 41 14.38 -13.97 10.90
N LYS A 42 13.05 -14.09 10.79
CA LYS A 42 12.22 -14.76 11.79
C LYS A 42 12.66 -16.21 11.99
N ASN A 43 12.84 -16.97 10.91
CA ASN A 43 13.23 -18.38 10.99
C ASN A 43 14.64 -18.56 11.59
N LEU A 44 15.56 -17.65 11.31
CA LEU A 44 16.91 -17.64 11.87
C LEU A 44 16.93 -17.34 13.38
N LEU A 45 16.04 -16.45 13.84
CA LEU A 45 15.99 -15.97 15.23
C LEU A 45 15.07 -16.79 16.14
N LYS A 46 14.07 -17.49 15.59
CA LYS A 46 13.12 -18.36 16.31
C LYS A 46 13.79 -19.34 17.28
N PRO A 47 14.92 -20.01 16.95
CA PRO A 47 15.57 -20.91 17.90
C PRO A 47 16.41 -20.21 18.98
N ARG A 48 16.70 -18.91 18.86
CA ARG A 48 17.67 -18.20 19.72
C ARG A 48 17.07 -17.16 20.66
N LEU A 49 15.87 -16.65 20.36
CA LEU A 49 15.29 -15.51 21.07
C LEU A 49 13.92 -15.81 21.68
N VAL A 50 13.65 -15.14 22.80
CA VAL A 50 12.31 -15.05 23.41
C VAL A 50 11.38 -14.27 22.48
N GLN A 51 10.09 -14.62 22.45
CA GLN A 51 9.08 -14.07 21.52
C GLN A 51 9.07 -12.53 21.45
N TRP A 52 9.10 -11.81 22.57
CA TRP A 52 9.08 -10.34 22.57
C TRP A 52 10.31 -9.72 21.88
N SER A 53 11.50 -10.25 22.15
CA SER A 53 12.73 -9.79 21.53
C SER A 53 12.77 -10.15 20.04
N LEU A 54 12.28 -11.34 19.68
CA LEU A 54 12.16 -11.75 18.28
C LEU A 54 11.27 -10.79 17.49
N TRP A 55 10.10 -10.42 18.03
CA TRP A 55 9.18 -9.51 17.38
C TRP A 55 9.82 -8.14 17.15
N ALA A 56 10.44 -7.58 18.19
CA ALA A 56 11.13 -6.28 18.07
C ALA A 56 12.27 -6.32 17.05
N CYS A 57 13.12 -7.35 17.09
CA CYS A 57 14.23 -7.49 16.16
C CYS A 57 13.76 -7.62 14.71
N VAL A 58 12.75 -8.46 14.44
CA VAL A 58 12.23 -8.66 13.08
C VAL A 58 11.57 -7.39 12.55
N LEU A 59 10.81 -6.66 13.38
CA LEU A 59 10.16 -5.41 12.98
C LEU A 59 11.19 -4.30 12.68
N ILE A 60 12.17 -4.09 13.55
CA ILE A 60 13.18 -3.03 13.37
C ILE A 60 14.06 -3.35 12.16
N ALA A 61 14.52 -4.60 12.03
CA ALA A 61 15.41 -4.99 10.94
C ALA A 61 14.72 -4.94 9.58
N SER A 62 13.49 -5.45 9.46
CA SER A 62 12.72 -5.39 8.20
C SER A 62 12.39 -3.95 7.80
N GLY A 63 11.98 -3.10 8.75
CA GLY A 63 11.77 -1.68 8.52
C GLY A 63 13.05 -0.99 8.03
N ALA A 64 14.18 -1.19 8.72
CA ALA A 64 15.45 -0.58 8.35
C ALA A 64 15.93 -1.03 6.96
N VAL A 65 15.90 -2.35 6.69
CA VAL A 65 16.29 -2.91 5.39
C VAL A 65 15.39 -2.39 4.28
N SER A 66 14.07 -2.29 4.52
CA SER A 66 13.15 -1.72 3.53
C SER A 66 13.51 -0.26 3.21
N ALA A 67 13.72 0.59 4.22
CA ALA A 67 14.06 1.99 4.02
C ALA A 67 15.39 2.18 3.26
N CYS A 68 16.38 1.32 3.53
CA CYS A 68 17.66 1.33 2.80
C CYS A 68 17.50 0.83 1.36
N ALA A 69 16.79 -0.28 1.15
CA ALA A 69 16.61 -0.88 -0.16
C ALA A 69 15.80 0.03 -1.11
N PHE A 70 14.73 0.65 -0.60
CA PHE A 70 13.96 1.64 -1.35
C PHE A 70 14.80 2.88 -1.67
N LYS A 71 15.58 3.41 -0.72
CA LYS A 71 16.45 4.57 -1.02
C LYS A 71 17.45 4.25 -2.14
N TRP A 72 18.03 3.04 -2.12
CA TRP A 72 19.01 2.63 -3.13
C TRP A 72 18.36 2.36 -4.50
N ALA A 73 17.20 1.71 -4.53
CA ALA A 73 16.48 1.46 -5.77
C ALA A 73 16.01 2.75 -6.47
N TRP A 74 15.55 3.75 -5.73
CA TRP A 74 15.16 5.04 -6.32
C TRP A 74 16.36 5.86 -6.77
N TYR A 75 17.48 5.78 -6.05
CA TYR A 75 18.73 6.34 -6.53
C TYR A 75 19.16 5.73 -7.88
N ALA A 76 18.98 4.42 -8.06
CA ALA A 76 19.26 3.75 -9.34
C ALA A 76 18.28 4.16 -10.46
N LEU A 77 17.05 4.55 -10.10
CA LEU A 77 16.04 5.10 -11.03
C LEU A 77 16.20 6.62 -11.26
N ALA A 78 17.30 7.23 -10.78
CA ALA A 78 17.58 8.67 -10.86
C ALA A 78 16.49 9.57 -10.22
N TRP A 79 15.80 9.05 -9.21
CA TRP A 79 14.79 9.81 -8.45
C TRP A 79 15.26 10.07 -7.02
N GLU A 80 15.15 11.33 -6.58
CA GLU A 80 15.41 11.72 -5.20
C GLU A 80 14.18 11.50 -4.32
N MET A 81 14.32 10.65 -3.31
CA MET A 81 13.22 10.33 -2.41
C MET A 81 13.09 11.38 -1.30
N PRO A 82 11.93 12.09 -1.18
CA PRO A 82 11.75 13.05 -0.11
C PRO A 82 11.71 12.34 1.26
N PRO A 83 12.10 13.03 2.35
CA PRO A 83 12.23 12.41 3.67
C PRO A 83 10.94 11.75 4.18
N ILE A 84 9.78 12.34 3.87
CA ILE A 84 8.46 11.79 4.23
C ILE A 84 8.21 10.44 3.54
N LEU A 85 8.55 10.30 2.26
CA LEU A 85 8.37 9.05 1.49
C LEU A 85 9.32 7.98 2.02
N TRP A 86 10.54 8.35 2.38
CA TRP A 86 11.51 7.44 3.01
C TRP A 86 10.97 6.85 4.33
N VAL A 87 10.38 7.67 5.21
CA VAL A 87 9.72 7.17 6.43
C VAL A 87 8.55 6.24 6.11
N MET A 88 7.81 6.50 5.04
CA MET A 88 6.71 5.62 4.61
C MET A 88 7.22 4.27 4.10
N THR A 89 8.38 4.21 3.44
CA THR A 89 9.00 2.93 3.05
C THR A 89 9.40 2.08 4.26
N PHE A 90 9.82 2.72 5.35
CA PHE A 90 10.02 2.02 6.63
C PHE A 90 8.70 1.42 7.17
N ALA A 91 7.58 2.16 7.06
CA ALA A 91 6.26 1.67 7.44
C ALA A 91 5.81 0.47 6.57
N VAL A 92 6.11 0.45 5.27
CA VAL A 92 5.89 -0.72 4.39
C VAL A 92 6.60 -1.96 4.96
N GLY A 93 7.90 -1.84 5.31
CA GLY A 93 8.66 -2.96 5.84
C GLY A 93 8.15 -3.45 7.19
N LEU A 94 7.72 -2.53 8.06
CA LEU A 94 7.13 -2.87 9.36
C LEU A 94 5.83 -3.65 9.18
N LEU A 95 4.95 -3.22 8.27
CA LEU A 95 3.71 -3.94 7.95
C LEU A 95 3.98 -5.34 7.39
N ALA A 96 4.99 -5.48 6.53
CA ALA A 96 5.37 -6.78 5.97
C ALA A 96 5.82 -7.75 7.09
N ALA A 97 6.70 -7.30 7.99
CA ALA A 97 7.15 -8.10 9.11
C ALA A 97 6.04 -8.42 10.12
N LEU A 98 5.18 -7.45 10.41
CA LEU A 98 4.03 -7.65 11.30
C LEU A 98 3.10 -8.73 10.77
N GLN A 99 2.93 -8.82 9.45
CA GLN A 99 2.16 -9.88 8.83
C GLN A 99 2.86 -11.24 8.94
N VAL A 100 4.17 -11.32 8.68
CA VAL A 100 4.96 -12.57 8.85
C VAL A 100 4.93 -13.10 10.29
N LEU A 101 4.94 -12.20 11.28
CA LEU A 101 4.90 -12.53 12.70
C LEU A 101 3.50 -12.99 13.15
N LYS A 102 2.43 -12.30 12.72
CA LYS A 102 1.06 -12.63 13.12
C LYS A 102 0.52 -13.91 12.47
N TRP A 103 0.91 -14.18 11.23
CA TRP A 103 0.32 -15.26 10.43
C TRP A 103 1.10 -16.58 10.51
N ASP A 104 2.13 -16.64 11.36
CA ASP A 104 3.14 -17.70 11.48
C ASP A 104 3.38 -18.44 10.17
N MET A 105 3.84 -17.69 9.18
CA MET A 105 4.07 -18.23 7.85
C MET A 105 5.13 -19.34 7.92
N GLU A 106 4.74 -20.56 7.56
CA GLU A 106 5.58 -21.76 7.64
C GLU A 106 6.41 -21.91 6.35
N ALA A 107 7.39 -21.02 6.11
CA ALA A 107 8.47 -21.19 5.11
C ALA A 107 8.03 -21.70 3.71
N ASP A 108 6.78 -21.45 3.31
CA ASP A 108 6.21 -21.94 2.07
C ASP A 108 6.41 -20.88 0.98
N TYR A 109 7.68 -20.70 0.64
CA TYR A 109 8.13 -19.68 -0.28
C TYR A 109 7.41 -19.78 -1.64
N GLY A 110 7.11 -21.00 -2.10
CA GLY A 110 6.42 -21.22 -3.37
C GLY A 110 5.04 -20.57 -3.41
N GLU A 111 4.22 -20.80 -2.38
CA GLU A 111 2.90 -20.15 -2.29
C GLU A 111 3.01 -18.64 -2.08
N MET A 112 4.03 -18.16 -1.35
CA MET A 112 4.24 -16.71 -1.16
C MET A 112 4.59 -16.00 -2.46
N PHE A 113 5.56 -16.54 -3.21
CA PHE A 113 5.96 -15.98 -4.50
C PHE A 113 4.77 -15.99 -5.46
N TRP A 114 4.00 -17.08 -5.52
CA TRP A 114 2.84 -17.17 -6.39
C TRP A 114 1.75 -16.14 -6.04
N GLN A 115 1.32 -16.08 -4.77
CA GLN A 115 0.26 -15.15 -4.36
C GLN A 115 0.69 -13.68 -4.50
N THR A 116 1.96 -13.39 -4.20
CA THR A 116 2.51 -12.03 -4.34
C THR A 116 2.70 -11.66 -5.81
N ALA A 117 3.08 -12.60 -6.68
CA ALA A 117 3.19 -12.37 -8.13
C ALA A 117 1.83 -12.06 -8.76
N VAL A 118 0.76 -12.75 -8.37
CA VAL A 118 -0.61 -12.44 -8.84
C VAL A 118 -1.01 -11.03 -8.45
N LEU A 119 -0.73 -10.62 -7.20
CA LEU A 119 -1.00 -9.26 -6.74
C LEU A 119 -0.17 -8.22 -7.50
N TRP A 120 1.12 -8.49 -7.68
CA TRP A 120 2.04 -7.62 -8.38
C TRP A 120 1.67 -7.43 -9.86
N PHE A 121 1.20 -8.49 -10.51
CA PHE A 121 0.68 -8.41 -11.88
C PHE A 121 -0.49 -7.42 -11.99
N PHE A 122 -1.50 -7.52 -11.11
CA PHE A 122 -2.62 -6.58 -11.13
C PHE A 122 -2.22 -5.15 -10.76
N TRP A 123 -1.22 -5.00 -9.89
CA TRP A 123 -0.66 -3.70 -9.56
C TRP A 123 -0.01 -3.05 -10.78
N ILE A 124 0.89 -3.75 -11.49
CA ILE A 124 1.53 -3.22 -12.70
C ILE A 124 0.48 -2.84 -13.74
N LEU A 125 -0.53 -3.70 -13.95
CA LEU A 125 -1.57 -3.46 -14.94
C LEU A 125 -2.37 -2.19 -14.65
N LEU A 126 -2.77 -1.99 -13.38
CA LEU A 126 -3.52 -0.81 -12.99
C LEU A 126 -2.65 0.46 -12.91
N ALA A 127 -1.37 0.32 -12.58
CA ALA A 127 -0.42 1.43 -12.66
C ALA A 127 -0.20 1.88 -14.12
N ALA A 128 -0.06 0.95 -15.06
CA ALA A 128 0.03 1.28 -16.49
C ALA A 128 -1.25 1.94 -17.01
N ALA A 129 -2.43 1.45 -16.61
CA ALA A 129 -3.69 2.09 -16.96
C ALA A 129 -3.82 3.51 -16.38
N ARG A 130 -3.30 3.72 -15.16
CA ARG A 130 -3.28 5.03 -14.49
C ARG A 130 -2.29 6.00 -15.14
N GLU A 131 -1.08 5.53 -15.47
CA GLU A 131 -0.06 6.31 -16.18
C GLU A 131 -0.59 6.78 -17.55
N PHE A 132 -1.22 5.86 -18.28
CA PHE A 132 -1.84 6.16 -19.57
C PHE A 132 -2.97 7.18 -19.46
N ALA A 133 -3.85 7.05 -18.46
CA ALA A 133 -4.95 8.00 -18.24
C ALA A 133 -4.46 9.39 -17.77
N ALA A 134 -3.31 9.45 -17.10
CA ALA A 134 -2.76 10.69 -16.56
C ALA A 134 -1.99 11.50 -17.60
N PHE A 135 -1.10 10.84 -18.34
CA PHE A 135 -0.10 11.50 -19.20
C PHE A 135 -0.09 11.00 -20.64
N GLY A 136 -0.86 9.96 -20.97
CA GLY A 136 -0.77 9.31 -22.29
C GLY A 136 0.43 8.37 -22.45
N ASP A 137 1.13 8.12 -21.33
CA ASP A 137 2.41 7.42 -21.30
C ASP A 137 2.27 6.02 -20.72
N VAL A 138 3.11 5.12 -21.24
CA VAL A 138 3.36 3.85 -20.58
C VAL A 138 4.86 3.63 -20.50
N ALA A 139 5.37 3.55 -19.28
CA ALA A 139 6.79 3.38 -18.98
C ALA A 139 7.67 4.47 -19.64
N GLY A 140 7.18 5.72 -19.65
CA GLY A 140 7.87 6.87 -20.23
C GLY A 140 7.86 6.95 -21.77
N ASN A 141 7.13 6.07 -22.45
CA ASN A 141 6.88 6.19 -23.88
C ASN A 141 5.49 6.80 -24.12
N HIS A 142 5.47 7.96 -24.78
CA HIS A 142 4.23 8.61 -25.26
C HIS A 142 3.51 7.71 -26.27
N LEU A 143 2.27 7.32 -25.95
CA LEU A 143 1.45 6.47 -26.82
C LEU A 143 0.37 7.26 -27.56
N ALA A 144 -0.32 8.18 -26.87
CA ALA A 144 -1.40 8.96 -27.46
C ALA A 144 -1.69 10.21 -26.62
N ASP A 145 -2.15 11.28 -27.28
CA ASP A 145 -2.77 12.44 -26.64
C ASP A 145 -4.30 12.35 -26.86
N LEU A 146 -5.06 12.15 -25.79
CA LEU A 146 -6.52 12.08 -25.85
C LEU A 146 -7.14 13.15 -24.96
N ASP A 147 -8.25 13.75 -25.40
CA ASP A 147 -8.91 14.88 -24.72
C ASP A 147 -9.41 14.59 -23.29
N PHE A 148 -9.50 13.31 -22.90
CA PHE A 148 -9.92 12.91 -21.55
C PHE A 148 -8.75 12.73 -20.57
N MET A 149 -7.50 12.87 -21.01
CA MET A 149 -6.33 12.72 -20.16
C MET A 149 -6.23 13.86 -19.16
N SER A 150 -5.96 13.54 -17.90
CA SER A 150 -5.82 14.55 -16.86
C SER A 150 -4.78 14.16 -15.82
N SER A 151 -3.93 15.12 -15.44
CA SER A 151 -2.91 14.92 -14.41
C SER A 151 -3.49 14.50 -13.06
N ARG A 152 -4.78 14.77 -12.82
CA ARG A 152 -5.54 14.32 -11.63
C ARG A 152 -5.57 12.79 -11.51
N PHE A 153 -5.53 12.04 -12.61
CA PHE A 153 -5.42 10.58 -12.55
C PHE A 153 -4.07 10.11 -11.97
N GLY A 154 -3.05 10.96 -12.05
CA GLY A 154 -1.74 10.78 -11.43
C GLY A 154 -1.73 11.02 -9.92
N ASP A 155 -2.81 11.52 -9.31
CA ASP A 155 -2.83 11.84 -7.88
C ASP A 155 -2.93 10.59 -6.98
N PRO A 156 -2.33 10.63 -5.76
CA PRO A 156 -2.39 9.53 -4.79
C PRO A 156 -3.83 9.03 -4.47
N ILE A 157 -4.83 9.87 -4.69
CA ILE A 157 -6.27 9.55 -4.59
C ILE A 157 -6.63 8.34 -5.46
N PHE A 158 -6.19 8.35 -6.72
CA PHE A 158 -6.39 7.23 -7.62
C PHE A 158 -5.52 6.03 -7.25
N GLY A 159 -4.45 6.23 -6.47
CA GLY A 159 -3.67 5.15 -5.84
C GLY A 159 -4.50 4.31 -4.87
N PHE A 160 -5.40 4.92 -4.09
CA PHE A 160 -6.32 4.19 -3.22
C PHE A 160 -7.35 3.37 -4.01
N LEU A 161 -7.88 3.93 -5.10
CA LEU A 161 -8.84 3.24 -5.97
C LEU A 161 -8.19 2.07 -6.71
N THR A 162 -7.07 2.32 -7.37
CA THR A 162 -6.31 1.30 -8.12
C THR A 162 -5.75 0.23 -7.20
N GLY A 163 -5.21 0.57 -6.03
CA GLY A 163 -4.77 -0.40 -5.02
C GLY A 163 -5.92 -1.26 -4.50
N GLY A 164 -7.07 -0.65 -4.22
CA GLY A 164 -8.29 -1.35 -3.81
C GLY A 164 -8.80 -2.33 -4.88
N LEU A 165 -8.80 -1.93 -6.16
CA LEU A 165 -9.15 -2.79 -7.29
C LEU A 165 -8.13 -3.91 -7.50
N ALA A 166 -6.83 -3.62 -7.44
CA ALA A 166 -5.75 -4.61 -7.59
C ALA A 166 -5.92 -5.74 -6.57
N LEU A 167 -6.17 -5.39 -5.31
CA LEU A 167 -6.40 -6.34 -4.24
C LEU A 167 -7.71 -7.11 -4.40
N ALA A 168 -8.78 -6.46 -4.88
CA ALA A 168 -10.04 -7.14 -5.15
C ALA A 168 -9.89 -8.19 -6.27
N PHE A 169 -9.19 -7.86 -7.36
CA PHE A 169 -8.91 -8.79 -8.45
C PHE A 169 -8.00 -9.93 -8.01
N ALA A 170 -6.93 -9.63 -7.28
CA ALA A 170 -6.05 -10.65 -6.72
C ALA A 170 -6.81 -11.61 -5.80
N ASN A 171 -7.69 -11.10 -4.92
CA ASN A 171 -8.54 -11.93 -4.06
C ASN A 171 -9.58 -12.74 -4.84
N GLY A 172 -10.11 -12.20 -5.94
CA GLY A 172 -11.00 -12.92 -6.85
C GLY A 172 -10.32 -14.14 -7.46
N VAL A 173 -9.09 -13.98 -7.95
CA VAL A 173 -8.28 -15.05 -8.56
C VAL A 173 -7.84 -16.08 -7.51
N LEU A 174 -7.30 -15.60 -6.38
CA LEU A 174 -6.80 -16.45 -5.29
C LEU A 174 -7.92 -17.08 -4.45
N LYS A 175 -9.18 -16.65 -4.64
CA LYS A 175 -10.36 -17.06 -3.85
C LYS A 175 -10.13 -16.93 -2.33
N THR A 176 -9.36 -15.90 -1.93
CA THR A 176 -9.02 -15.59 -0.55
C THR A 176 -9.85 -14.42 -0.01
N THR A 177 -10.11 -14.40 1.30
CA THR A 177 -10.76 -13.26 1.96
C THR A 177 -9.82 -12.63 2.96
N LEU A 178 -9.55 -11.33 2.81
CA LEU A 178 -8.68 -10.60 3.73
C LEU A 178 -9.24 -10.58 5.15
N PRO A 179 -8.41 -10.61 6.20
CA PRO A 179 -8.86 -10.59 7.59
C PRO A 179 -9.40 -9.20 7.96
N LYS A 180 -10.37 -9.14 8.88
CA LYS A 180 -10.84 -7.88 9.45
C LYS A 180 -9.74 -7.27 10.33
N GLY A 181 -9.33 -6.03 10.08
CA GLY A 181 -8.57 -5.26 11.07
C GLY A 181 -7.37 -4.47 10.56
N GLU A 182 -6.79 -4.81 9.41
CA GLU A 182 -5.48 -4.24 8.99
C GLU A 182 -5.58 -2.89 8.26
N SER A 183 -6.78 -2.50 7.81
CA SER A 183 -6.98 -1.26 7.04
C SER A 183 -6.63 0.03 7.77
N LEU A 184 -6.95 0.16 9.06
CA LEU A 184 -6.62 1.38 9.81
C LEU A 184 -5.10 1.64 9.86
N PHE A 185 -4.30 0.58 9.98
CA PHE A 185 -2.84 0.68 10.01
C PHE A 185 -2.23 1.09 8.66
N ILE A 186 -2.98 0.92 7.57
CA ILE A 186 -2.59 1.31 6.22
C ILE A 186 -3.07 2.74 5.91
N MET A 187 -4.29 3.08 6.35
CA MET A 187 -4.88 4.39 6.08
C MET A 187 -4.18 5.51 6.83
N VAL A 188 -3.76 5.31 8.08
CA VAL A 188 -3.15 6.39 8.88
C VAL A 188 -1.86 6.92 8.25
N PRO A 189 -0.86 6.08 7.88
CA PRO A 189 0.33 6.58 7.20
C PRO A 189 0.02 7.18 5.83
N ALA A 190 -0.92 6.58 5.09
CA ALA A 190 -1.29 7.07 3.77
C ALA A 190 -1.98 8.44 3.83
N VAL A 191 -2.76 8.74 4.87
CA VAL A 191 -3.39 10.05 5.10
C VAL A 191 -2.38 11.12 5.51
N ILE A 192 -1.36 10.74 6.28
CA ILE A 192 -0.25 11.64 6.61
C ILE A 192 0.54 12.02 5.37
N PHE A 193 0.74 11.06 4.45
CA PHE A 193 1.49 11.28 3.22
C PHE A 193 0.69 12.07 2.18
N ALA A 194 -0.51 11.60 1.86
CA ALA A 194 -1.41 12.25 0.92
C ALA A 194 -2.44 13.04 1.73
N GLN A 195 -2.14 14.32 1.99
CA GLN A 195 -3.11 15.23 2.59
C GLN A 195 -4.18 15.55 1.53
N PRO A 196 -5.46 15.25 1.78
CA PRO A 196 -6.51 15.42 0.77
C PRO A 196 -6.84 16.88 0.48
N TYR A 197 -6.54 17.78 1.42
CA TYR A 197 -6.74 19.22 1.30
C TYR A 197 -5.82 19.95 2.30
N VAL A 198 -5.59 21.23 2.08
CA VAL A 198 -4.81 22.11 2.97
C VAL A 198 -5.73 23.24 3.44
N LEU A 199 -5.74 23.50 4.75
CA LEU A 199 -6.51 24.59 5.34
C LEU A 199 -5.62 25.82 5.54
N ASP A 200 -5.62 26.73 4.57
CA ASP A 200 -4.84 27.98 4.64
C ASP A 200 -5.41 28.99 5.65
N SER A 201 -6.62 28.76 6.16
CA SER A 201 -7.33 29.66 7.08
C SER A 201 -6.97 29.47 8.55
N LEU A 202 -6.18 28.45 8.90
CA LEU A 202 -5.81 28.11 10.28
C LEU A 202 -4.30 28.12 10.50
N PRO A 203 -3.83 28.24 11.76
CA PRO A 203 -2.41 28.04 12.08
C PRO A 203 -1.94 26.68 11.58
N GLU A 204 -0.73 26.60 11.01
CA GLU A 204 -0.18 25.41 10.32
C GLU A 204 -0.41 24.09 11.09
N VAL A 205 -0.17 24.10 12.40
CA VAL A 205 -0.34 22.91 13.25
C VAL A 205 -1.81 22.50 13.40
N ALA A 206 -2.71 23.46 13.60
CA ALA A 206 -4.13 23.19 13.75
C ALA A 206 -4.77 22.74 12.42
N GLY A 207 -4.35 23.37 11.31
CA GLY A 207 -4.73 22.96 9.96
C GLY A 207 -4.31 21.52 9.65
N LEU A 208 -3.06 21.16 10.00
CA LEU A 208 -2.54 19.80 9.80
C LEU A 208 -3.29 18.76 10.64
N VAL A 209 -3.61 19.07 11.90
CA VAL A 209 -4.38 18.14 12.75
C VAL A 209 -5.76 17.87 12.17
N ILE A 210 -6.45 18.91 11.68
CA ILE A 210 -7.81 18.79 11.14
C ILE A 210 -7.81 18.05 9.80
N THR A 211 -6.87 18.36 8.91
CA THR A 211 -6.72 17.71 7.60
C THR A 211 -6.45 16.20 7.71
N ILE A 212 -5.82 15.75 8.80
CA ILE A 212 -5.65 14.32 9.11
C ILE A 212 -6.89 13.74 9.81
N ALA A 213 -7.45 14.48 10.78
CA ALA A 213 -8.54 13.97 11.61
C ALA A 213 -9.84 13.75 10.81
N VAL A 214 -10.21 14.67 9.93
CA VAL A 214 -11.49 14.62 9.20
C VAL A 214 -11.58 13.38 8.28
N PRO A 215 -10.60 13.08 7.40
CA PRO A 215 -10.62 11.86 6.60
C PRO A 215 -10.70 10.59 7.45
N LEU A 216 -9.97 10.55 8.58
CA LEU A 216 -9.96 9.39 9.47
C LEU A 216 -11.30 9.18 10.18
N VAL A 217 -11.97 10.25 10.60
CA VAL A 217 -13.30 10.17 11.22
C VAL A 217 -14.34 9.72 10.19
N LEU A 218 -14.31 10.28 8.97
CA LEU A 218 -15.18 9.84 7.87
C LEU A 218 -14.94 8.36 7.54
N PHE A 219 -13.67 7.96 7.44
CA PHE A 219 -13.31 6.56 7.21
C PHE A 219 -13.84 5.65 8.32
N TRP A 220 -13.68 6.05 9.58
CA TRP A 220 -14.14 5.28 10.72
C TRP A 220 -15.67 5.12 10.73
N SER A 221 -16.39 6.16 10.33
CA SER A 221 -17.85 6.14 10.14
C SER A 221 -18.26 5.16 9.02
N VAL A 222 -17.66 5.29 7.84
CA VAL A 222 -17.94 4.39 6.69
C VAL A 222 -17.60 2.95 7.05
N ARG A 223 -16.49 2.71 7.75
CA ARG A 223 -16.10 1.38 8.22
C ARG A 223 -17.13 0.76 9.17
N HIS A 224 -17.71 1.56 10.06
CA HIS A 224 -18.80 1.10 10.93
C HIS A 224 -20.02 0.68 10.12
N TYR A 225 -20.36 1.44 9.08
CA TYR A 225 -21.49 1.12 8.20
C TYR A 225 -21.23 -0.11 7.32
N LEU A 226 -20.01 -0.24 6.78
CA LEU A 226 -19.58 -1.36 5.96
C LEU A 226 -19.64 -2.71 6.69
N ARG A 227 -19.61 -2.74 8.04
CA ARG A 227 -19.85 -3.98 8.81
C ARG A 227 -21.22 -4.60 8.54
N PHE A 228 -22.21 -3.79 8.18
CA PHE A 228 -23.58 -4.22 7.89
C PHE A 228 -23.79 -4.52 6.41
N SER A 229 -22.86 -4.11 5.54
CA SER A 229 -22.88 -4.47 4.12
C SER A 229 -22.41 -5.91 3.92
N GLN A 230 -23.00 -6.61 2.93
CA GLN A 230 -22.55 -7.92 2.47
C GLN A 230 -21.84 -7.80 1.11
N PRO A 231 -20.62 -7.23 1.05
CA PRO A 231 -19.88 -7.17 -0.21
C PRO A 231 -19.51 -8.59 -0.66
N GLY A 232 -19.43 -8.78 -1.98
CA GLY A 232 -19.00 -10.04 -2.58
C GLY A 232 -17.63 -10.49 -2.03
N ARG A 233 -17.37 -11.81 -2.07
CA ARG A 233 -16.16 -12.42 -1.46
C ARG A 233 -14.85 -11.72 -1.82
N ALA A 234 -14.69 -11.26 -3.06
CA ALA A 234 -13.48 -10.60 -3.56
C ALA A 234 -13.27 -9.18 -3.01
N TYR A 235 -14.37 -8.46 -2.72
CA TYR A 235 -14.36 -7.06 -2.29
C TYR A 235 -14.36 -6.91 -0.76
N ARG A 236 -14.44 -8.01 -0.02
CA ARG A 236 -14.66 -7.97 1.43
C ARG A 236 -13.44 -7.41 2.19
N ASN A 237 -13.72 -6.54 3.16
CA ASN A 237 -12.76 -5.92 4.09
C ASN A 237 -11.86 -4.87 3.42
N LEU A 238 -10.55 -5.12 3.39
CA LEU A 238 -9.51 -4.15 3.02
C LEU A 238 -9.69 -3.52 1.63
N PRO A 239 -10.12 -4.25 0.57
CA PRO A 239 -10.36 -3.65 -0.75
C PRO A 239 -11.49 -2.61 -0.73
N VAL A 240 -12.65 -2.92 -0.15
CA VAL A 240 -13.77 -1.97 -0.06
C VAL A 240 -13.45 -0.79 0.85
N GLU A 241 -12.68 -1.01 1.92
CA GLU A 241 -12.19 0.06 2.78
C GLU A 241 -11.23 1.00 2.00
N MET A 242 -10.34 0.50 1.14
CA MET A 242 -9.50 1.32 0.25
C MET A 242 -10.30 2.06 -0.82
N LEU A 243 -11.27 1.41 -1.46
CA LEU A 243 -12.15 2.05 -2.44
C LEU A 243 -12.94 3.20 -1.81
N SER A 244 -13.46 2.97 -0.60
CA SER A 244 -14.19 3.98 0.16
C SER A 244 -13.30 5.17 0.52
N MET A 245 -12.03 4.91 0.86
CA MET A 245 -11.06 5.98 1.09
C MET A 245 -10.78 6.79 -0.17
N GLY A 246 -10.59 6.14 -1.32
CA GLY A 246 -10.45 6.83 -2.60
C GLY A 246 -11.62 7.78 -2.86
N LEU A 247 -12.86 7.34 -2.60
CA LEU A 247 -14.05 8.18 -2.74
C LEU A 247 -14.10 9.35 -1.75
N ILE A 248 -13.76 9.12 -0.47
CA ILE A 248 -13.68 10.18 0.54
C ILE A 248 -12.66 11.24 0.10
N TYR A 249 -11.51 10.80 -0.39
CA TYR A 249 -10.46 11.68 -0.89
C TYR A 249 -10.90 12.50 -2.09
N MET A 250 -11.59 11.88 -3.06
CA MET A 250 -12.14 12.62 -4.20
C MET A 250 -13.08 13.74 -3.74
N ILE A 251 -13.99 13.44 -2.80
CA ILE A 251 -14.95 14.44 -2.27
C ILE A 251 -14.21 15.58 -1.56
N LEU A 252 -13.21 15.26 -0.74
CA LEU A 252 -12.46 16.27 0.02
C LEU A 252 -11.54 17.11 -0.88
N SER A 253 -10.98 16.53 -1.95
CA SER A 253 -10.07 17.23 -2.88
C SER A 253 -10.73 18.25 -3.81
N ILE A 254 -12.06 18.36 -3.77
CA ILE A 254 -12.81 19.38 -4.52
C ILE A 254 -12.69 20.76 -3.84
N TYR A 255 -12.35 20.78 -2.55
CA TYR A 255 -12.21 21.99 -1.73
C TYR A 255 -10.74 22.38 -1.56
#